data_AF-T1HCE6-F1
#
_entry.id   AF-T1HCE6-F1
#
_cell.length_a   1.000
_cell.length_b   1.000
_cell.length_c   1.000
_cell.angle_alpha   90.00
_cell.angle_beta   90.00
_cell.angle_gamma   90.00
#
_symmetry.space_group_name_H-M   'P 1'
#
loop_
_entity.id
_entity.type
_entity.pdbx_description
1 polymer ?
#
loop_
_entity_poly.entity_id
_entity_poly.type
_entity_poly.pdbx_seq_one_letter_code
_entity_poly.pdbx_strand_id
1 'polypeptide(L)'
;MKNAIEIGFCKRYPEKNCQRNGRCKVRYPRLVQERAVAFSATFDSGNGLPYALFLGIILLLELTAGIMGFIFKDWIKMQATGGFQAFIIHYREDPDQQNLIDWIQEDWLQCCGIEGPKDWDKNNYFNCSSQAVGSREACGVPFSCCKRKPNEIIKNKQCGYDVRRNPNEGYINYK
;
A
#
# COMPACT_ATOMS: atom_id res chain seq x y z
N MET A 1 22.13 2.70 0.33
CA MET A 1 21.59 2.05 1.54
C MET A 1 20.12 1.72 1.30
N LYS A 2 19.83 0.50 0.83
CA LYS A 2 18.50 0.00 0.44
C LYS A 2 17.82 -0.73 1.62
N ASN A 3 17.83 -0.12 2.80
CA ASN A 3 17.28 -0.72 4.01
C ASN A 3 16.15 0.15 4.58
N ALA A 4 15.26 0.62 3.71
CA ALA A 4 13.95 1.07 4.17
C ALA A 4 13.19 -0.20 4.53
N ILE A 5 12.93 -0.35 5.83
CA ILE A 5 11.97 -1.25 6.48
C ILE A 5 10.92 -1.76 5.47
N GLU A 6 11.24 -2.84 4.73
CA GLU A 6 10.22 -3.56 3.97
C GLU A 6 9.46 -4.35 5.02
N ILE A 7 8.38 -3.77 5.54
CA ILE A 7 7.37 -4.50 6.34
C ILE A 7 6.75 -5.64 5.51
N GLY A 8 7.17 -5.80 4.24
CA GLY A 8 7.00 -7.05 3.47
C GLY A 8 5.56 -7.38 3.14
N PHE A 9 4.68 -6.40 3.27
CA PHE A 9 3.26 -6.50 2.98
C PHE A 9 2.96 -5.66 1.73
N CYS A 10 2.30 -6.27 0.72
CA CYS A 10 2.00 -5.67 -0.60
C CYS A 10 3.27 -5.13 -1.27
N LYS A 11 4.03 -6.04 -1.88
CA LYS A 11 5.31 -5.71 -2.51
C LYS A 11 5.08 -4.64 -3.58
N ARG A 12 5.53 -3.40 -3.29
CA ARG A 12 5.41 -2.27 -4.22
C ARG A 12 5.98 -2.70 -5.56
N TYR A 13 5.16 -2.66 -6.60
CA TYR A 13 5.67 -2.87 -7.94
C TYR A 13 6.61 -1.70 -8.25
N PRO A 14 7.80 -1.93 -8.82
CA PRO A 14 8.65 -0.83 -9.22
C PRO A 14 7.89 0.00 -10.26
N GLU A 15 7.55 1.24 -9.92
CA GLU A 15 7.11 2.24 -10.91
C GLU A 15 8.25 2.40 -11.92
N LYS A 16 8.18 1.68 -13.05
CA LYS A 16 9.05 1.93 -14.19
C LYS A 16 8.57 3.19 -14.89
N ASN A 17 8.85 4.36 -14.33
CA ASN A 17 8.85 5.60 -15.12
C ASN A 17 10.13 5.62 -15.95
N CYS A 18 10.12 4.82 -17.00
CA CYS A 18 11.17 4.82 -18.00
C CYS A 18 10.95 6.08 -18.85
N GLN A 19 11.82 7.07 -18.69
CA GLN A 19 11.90 8.12 -19.71
C GLN A 19 12.17 7.44 -21.06
N ARG A 20 11.75 8.04 -22.19
CA ARG A 20 12.05 7.52 -23.55
C ARG A 20 13.53 7.15 -23.78
N ASN A 21 14.43 7.64 -22.92
CA ASN A 21 15.86 7.38 -22.86
C ASN A 21 16.31 6.23 -21.92
N GLY A 22 15.43 5.31 -21.52
CA GLY A 22 15.84 4.07 -20.83
C GLY A 22 16.27 4.20 -19.36
N ARG A 23 16.10 5.38 -18.74
CA ARG A 23 16.37 5.57 -17.30
C ARG A 23 15.08 5.58 -16.50
N CYS A 24 14.94 4.60 -15.61
CA CYS A 24 13.86 4.51 -14.63
C CYS A 24 14.23 5.31 -13.38
N LYS A 25 13.38 6.26 -12.96
CA LYS A 25 13.56 6.99 -11.70
C LYS A 25 12.51 6.54 -10.68
N VAL A 26 12.97 6.07 -9.52
CA VAL A 26 12.11 5.72 -8.38
C VAL A 26 11.68 7.01 -7.68
N ARG A 27 10.37 7.22 -7.52
CA ARG A 27 9.82 8.30 -6.69
C ARG A 27 9.52 7.74 -5.30
N TYR A 28 10.22 8.25 -4.29
CA TYR A 28 9.96 7.91 -2.90
C TYR A 28 8.81 8.77 -2.34
N PRO A 29 7.93 8.21 -1.48
CA PRO A 29 6.96 9.02 -0.75
C PRO A 29 7.72 9.96 0.21
N ARG A 30 7.37 11.25 0.21
CA ARG A 30 7.82 12.21 1.22
C ARG A 30 7.05 11.97 2.51
N LEU A 31 7.49 11.02 3.33
CA LEU A 31 6.85 10.72 4.61
C LEU A 31 7.90 10.43 5.68
N VAL A 32 8.62 11.48 6.10
CA VAL A 32 8.92 11.84 7.50
C VAL A 32 9.42 13.29 7.46
N GLN A 33 8.55 14.31 7.41
CA GLN A 33 9.04 15.67 7.70
C GLN A 33 8.02 16.74 8.09
N GLU A 34 6.87 16.44 8.69
CA GLU A 34 5.98 17.55 9.15
C GLU A 34 5.29 17.28 10.50
N ARG A 35 6.02 16.79 11.51
CA ARG A 35 5.48 16.67 12.88
C ARG A 35 6.29 17.39 13.97
N ALA A 36 7.03 18.44 13.62
CA ALA A 36 7.74 19.25 14.61
C ALA A 36 7.42 20.75 14.58
N VAL A 37 6.77 21.26 13.53
CA VAL A 37 6.74 22.73 13.29
C VAL A 37 5.51 23.43 13.87
N ALA A 38 4.45 22.69 14.27
CA ALA A 38 3.22 23.31 14.78
C ALA A 38 3.21 23.55 16.30
N PHE A 39 4.16 23.03 17.08
CA PHE A 39 4.17 23.16 18.55
C PHE A 39 5.04 24.33 19.06
N SER A 40 5.77 25.01 18.18
CA SER A 40 6.65 26.13 18.55
C SER A 40 5.94 27.48 18.67
N ALA A 41 4.67 27.58 18.26
CA ALA A 41 3.97 28.87 18.16
C ALA A 41 3.16 29.28 19.42
N THR A 42 3.14 28.50 20.51
CA THR A 42 2.35 28.83 21.71
C THR A 42 3.12 28.95 23.02
N PHE A 43 4.45 28.86 23.05
CA PHE A 43 5.20 28.85 24.33
C PHE A 43 6.01 30.13 24.59
N ASP A 44 5.40 31.29 24.34
CA ASP A 44 5.99 32.60 24.62
C ASP A 44 5.68 33.05 26.07
N SER A 45 6.08 32.24 27.07
CA SER A 45 5.86 32.56 28.49
C SER A 45 6.90 31.91 29.42
N GLY A 46 8.10 32.50 29.49
CA GLY A 46 8.87 32.69 30.74
C GLY A 46 9.37 31.50 31.58
N ASN A 47 9.05 30.23 31.28
CA ASN A 47 9.54 29.06 32.04
C ASN A 47 9.99 27.94 31.08
N GLY A 48 11.28 27.88 30.75
CA GLY A 48 11.83 26.88 29.81
C GLY A 48 11.94 25.44 30.34
N LEU A 49 11.78 25.24 31.65
CA LEU A 49 11.89 23.94 32.32
C LEU A 49 10.81 22.91 31.90
N PRO A 50 9.49 23.23 31.93
CA PRO A 50 8.45 22.31 31.48
C PRO A 50 8.57 21.93 29.99
N TYR A 51 9.03 22.86 29.16
CA TYR A 51 9.26 22.62 27.75
C TYR A 51 10.40 21.61 27.51
N ALA A 52 11.53 21.78 28.20
CA ALA A 52 12.64 20.84 28.12
C ALA A 52 12.27 19.43 28.63
N LEU A 53 11.46 19.34 29.69
CA LEU A 53 10.97 18.07 30.21
C LEU A 53 10.02 17.36 29.22
N PHE A 54 9.09 18.10 28.61
CA PHE A 54 8.15 17.54 27.64
C PHE A 54 8.88 17.00 26.39
N LEU A 55 9.84 17.76 25.86
CA LEU A 55 10.68 17.31 24.75
C LEU A 55 11.55 16.10 25.12
N GLY A 56 12.10 16.07 26.34
CA GLY A 56 12.86 14.93 26.84
C GLY A 56 12.02 13.65 26.87
N ILE A 57 10.77 13.73 27.32
CA ILE A 57 9.84 12.58 27.34
C ILE A 57 9.51 12.11 25.92
N ILE A 58 9.21 13.04 25.00
CA ILE A 58 8.94 12.68 23.59
C ILE A 58 10.15 11.97 22.96
N LEU A 59 11.36 12.48 23.19
CA LEU A 59 12.59 11.87 22.68
C LEU A 59 12.77 10.43 23.21
N LEU A 60 12.52 10.19 24.49
CA LEU A 60 12.59 8.85 25.08
C LEU A 60 11.53 7.91 24.50
N LEU A 61 10.30 8.41 24.26
CA LEU A 61 9.25 7.65 23.59
C LEU A 61 9.60 7.30 22.14
N GLU A 62 10.22 8.21 21.38
CA GLU A 62 10.67 7.92 20.01
C GLU A 62 11.80 6.89 19.97
N LEU A 63 12.77 6.98 20.88
CA LEU A 63 13.87 6.00 20.97
C LEU A 63 13.36 4.60 21.33
N THR A 64 12.47 4.52 22.33
CA THR A 64 11.87 3.24 22.74
C THR A 64 10.99 2.66 21.63
N ALA A 65 10.18 3.48 20.96
CA ALA A 65 9.39 3.06 19.80
C ALA A 65 10.27 2.60 18.62
N GLY A 66 11.40 3.27 18.38
CA GLY A 66 12.37 2.89 17.35
C GLY A 66 13.00 1.53 17.61
N ILE A 67 13.44 1.27 18.85
CA ILE A 67 13.98 -0.04 19.26
C ILE A 67 12.91 -1.13 19.16
N MET A 68 11.71 -0.84 19.65
CA MET A 68 10.57 -1.77 19.59
C MET A 68 10.22 -2.12 18.14
N GLY A 69 10.14 -1.12 17.25
CA GLY A 69 9.89 -1.34 15.82
C GLY A 69 10.95 -2.20 15.14
N PHE A 70 12.21 -2.10 15.55
CA PHE A 70 13.29 -2.94 15.03
C PHE A 70 13.15 -4.41 15.46
N ILE A 71 12.82 -4.65 16.73
CA ILE A 71 12.68 -6.00 17.29
C ILE A 71 11.42 -6.71 16.73
N PHE A 72 10.29 -6.00 16.64
CA PHE A 72 9.01 -6.59 16.24
C PHE A 72 8.73 -6.54 14.74
N LYS A 73 9.72 -6.21 13.90
CA LYS A 73 9.55 -6.07 12.44
C LYS A 73 8.87 -7.29 11.79
N ASP A 74 9.26 -8.50 12.19
CA ASP A 74 8.80 -9.75 11.55
C ASP A 74 7.41 -10.13 12.03
N TRP A 75 7.11 -9.87 13.31
CA TRP A 75 5.78 -10.07 13.86
C TRP A 75 4.76 -9.10 13.24
N ILE A 76 5.11 -7.81 13.11
CA ILE A 76 4.27 -6.80 12.44
C ILE A 76 3.99 -7.22 10.99
N LYS A 77 5.00 -7.70 10.26
CA LYS A 77 4.82 -8.22 8.90
C LYS A 77 3.82 -9.37 8.83
N MET A 78 3.92 -10.33 9.76
CA MET A 78 3.01 -11.47 9.82
C MET A 78 1.57 -11.03 10.09
N GLN A 79 1.37 -10.13 11.06
CA GLN A 79 0.05 -9.58 11.38
C GLN A 79 -0.54 -8.79 10.22
N ALA A 80 0.25 -7.93 9.57
CA ALA A 80 -0.18 -7.17 8.40
C ALA A 80 -0.60 -8.08 7.24
N THR A 81 0.18 -9.14 6.98
CA THR A 81 -0.13 -10.13 5.93
C THR A 81 -1.42 -10.90 6.21
N GLY A 82 -1.63 -11.33 7.46
CA GLY A 82 -2.86 -12.01 7.87
C GLY A 82 -4.09 -11.12 7.76
N GLY A 83 -4.01 -9.88 8.26
CA GLY A 83 -5.10 -8.90 8.18
C GLY A 83 -5.50 -8.59 6.75
N PHE A 84 -4.54 -8.40 5.85
CA PHE A 84 -4.84 -8.17 4.44
C PHE A 84 -5.35 -9.37 3.69
N GLN A 85 -4.93 -10.58 4.05
CA GLN A 85 -5.54 -11.78 3.50
C GLN A 85 -7.03 -11.83 3.87
N ALA A 86 -7.41 -11.45 5.09
CA ALA A 86 -8.80 -11.33 5.48
C ALA A 86 -9.55 -10.27 4.66
N PHE A 87 -8.94 -9.10 4.42
CA PHE A 87 -9.52 -8.07 3.55
C PHE A 87 -9.71 -8.51 2.10
N ILE A 88 -8.81 -9.34 1.55
CA ILE A 88 -8.98 -9.91 0.20
C ILE A 88 -10.17 -10.88 0.19
N ILE A 89 -10.29 -11.76 1.18
CA ILE A 89 -11.39 -12.74 1.24
C ILE A 89 -12.74 -12.03 1.33
N HIS A 90 -12.87 -11.02 2.20
CA HIS A 90 -14.12 -10.30 2.46
C HIS A 90 -14.28 -9.03 1.61
N TYR A 91 -13.49 -8.89 0.54
CA TYR A 91 -13.46 -7.67 -0.26
C TYR A 91 -14.86 -7.22 -0.68
N ARG A 92 -15.71 -8.11 -1.22
CA ARG A 92 -17.06 -7.73 -1.68
C ARG A 92 -18.10 -7.57 -0.58
N GLU A 93 -17.78 -7.87 0.67
CA GLU A 93 -18.75 -7.93 1.77
C GLU A 93 -18.89 -6.57 2.46
N ASP A 94 -17.79 -5.85 2.66
CA ASP A 94 -17.79 -4.57 3.38
C ASP A 94 -17.24 -3.40 2.52
N PRO A 95 -18.00 -2.31 2.33
CA PRO A 95 -17.57 -1.17 1.52
C PRO A 95 -16.37 -0.42 2.12
N ASP A 96 -16.26 -0.36 3.44
CA ASP A 96 -15.14 0.30 4.11
C ASP A 96 -13.82 -0.46 3.92
N GLN A 97 -13.88 -1.80 3.95
CA GLN A 97 -12.74 -2.65 3.66
C GLN A 97 -12.29 -2.50 2.20
N GLN A 98 -13.22 -2.38 1.25
CA GLN A 98 -12.93 -2.09 -0.17
C GLN A 98 -12.19 -0.78 -0.33
N ASN A 99 -12.72 0.31 0.26
CA ASN A 99 -12.11 1.62 0.16
C ASN A 99 -10.69 1.64 0.73
N LEU A 100 -10.47 0.95 1.86
CA LEU A 100 -9.17 0.86 2.50
C LEU A 100 -8.15 0.12 1.63
N ILE A 101 -8.47 -1.10 1.16
CA ILE A 101 -7.53 -1.87 0.33
C ILE A 101 -7.28 -1.18 -1.01
N ASP A 102 -8.30 -0.54 -1.59
CA ASP A 102 -8.17 0.19 -2.84
C ASP A 102 -7.25 1.41 -2.69
N TRP A 103 -7.38 2.17 -1.59
CA TRP A 103 -6.45 3.26 -1.27
C TRP A 103 -5.02 2.76 -1.04
N ILE A 104 -4.86 1.62 -0.36
CA ILE A 104 -3.51 1.08 -0.09
C ILE A 104 -2.85 0.60 -1.38
N GLN A 105 -3.57 -0.12 -2.25
CA GLN A 105 -3.05 -0.63 -3.52
C GLN A 105 -2.88 0.47 -4.57
N GLU A 106 -3.81 1.43 -4.62
CA GLU A 106 -3.79 2.52 -5.60
C GLU A 106 -2.84 3.64 -5.21
N ASP A 107 -2.87 4.17 -3.99
CA ASP A 107 -2.19 5.43 -3.63
C ASP A 107 -0.99 5.20 -2.72
N TRP A 108 -1.12 4.35 -1.69
CA TRP A 108 -0.07 4.18 -0.68
C TRP A 108 1.11 3.36 -1.19
N LEU A 109 0.87 2.15 -1.71
CA LEU A 109 1.92 1.17 -2.02
C LEU A 109 2.13 0.90 -3.50
N GLN A 110 1.20 1.25 -4.38
CA GLN A 110 1.30 0.95 -5.82
C GLN A 110 1.58 -0.55 -6.08
N CYS A 111 0.74 -1.42 -5.52
CA CYS A 111 0.86 -2.88 -5.63
C CYS A 111 -0.48 -3.52 -6.00
N CYS A 112 -0.48 -4.83 -6.22
CA CYS A 112 -1.68 -5.62 -6.48
C CYS A 112 -1.59 -6.94 -5.70
N GLY A 113 -2.47 -7.13 -4.70
CA GLY A 113 -2.40 -8.27 -3.81
C GLY A 113 -1.24 -8.17 -2.79
N ILE A 114 -0.98 -9.25 -2.06
CA ILE A 114 0.03 -9.30 -0.99
C ILE A 114 1.42 -9.54 -1.60
N GLU A 115 1.53 -10.64 -2.33
CA GLU A 115 2.70 -11.05 -3.08
C GLU A 115 2.49 -10.81 -4.58
N GLY A 116 1.24 -10.86 -5.04
CA GLY A 116 0.89 -10.49 -6.39
C GLY A 116 -0.59 -10.68 -6.75
N PRO A 117 -0.93 -10.49 -8.03
CA PRO A 117 -2.30 -10.59 -8.55
C PRO A 117 -2.99 -11.92 -8.29
N LYS A 118 -2.22 -12.99 -8.08
CA LYS A 118 -2.74 -14.33 -7.79
C LYS A 118 -3.43 -14.45 -6.43
N ASP A 119 -3.12 -13.57 -5.48
CA ASP A 119 -3.74 -13.58 -4.15
C ASP A 119 -5.26 -13.40 -4.21
N TRP A 120 -5.76 -12.78 -5.28
CA TRP A 120 -7.19 -12.60 -5.54
C TRP A 120 -7.94 -13.92 -5.78
N ASP A 121 -7.26 -15.07 -5.99
CA ASP A 121 -7.93 -16.38 -6.02
C ASP A 121 -8.58 -16.78 -4.70
N LYS A 122 -8.13 -16.17 -3.60
CA LYS A 122 -8.71 -16.42 -2.27
C LYS A 122 -10.10 -15.80 -2.11
N ASN A 123 -10.49 -14.88 -2.98
CA ASN A 123 -11.81 -14.25 -2.96
C ASN A 123 -12.80 -15.02 -3.84
N ASN A 124 -14.01 -15.28 -3.33
CA ASN A 124 -15.04 -16.06 -4.04
C ASN A 124 -15.52 -15.43 -5.36
N TYR A 125 -15.37 -14.13 -5.58
CA TYR A 125 -15.78 -13.46 -6.81
C TYR A 125 -14.68 -13.43 -7.87
N PHE A 126 -13.43 -13.26 -7.44
CA PHE A 126 -12.27 -13.15 -8.34
C PHE A 126 -11.60 -14.50 -8.64
N ASN A 127 -11.90 -15.53 -7.88
CA ASN A 127 -11.43 -16.88 -8.13
C ASN A 127 -11.83 -17.32 -9.55
N CYS A 128 -10.85 -17.83 -10.30
CA CYS A 128 -11.05 -18.34 -11.65
C CYS A 128 -12.13 -19.43 -11.76
N SER A 129 -12.27 -20.29 -10.75
CA SER A 129 -13.29 -21.34 -10.70
C SER A 129 -14.71 -20.78 -10.57
N SER A 130 -14.86 -19.56 -10.04
CA SER A 130 -16.16 -18.89 -9.88
C SER A 130 -16.78 -18.47 -11.20
N GLN A 131 -16.06 -18.59 -12.32
CA GLN A 131 -16.64 -18.47 -13.64
C GLN A 131 -17.73 -19.52 -13.87
N ALA A 132 -17.58 -20.74 -13.34
CA ALA A 132 -18.57 -21.80 -13.46
C ALA A 132 -19.89 -21.46 -12.74
N VAL A 133 -19.82 -20.58 -11.74
CA VAL A 133 -20.96 -20.07 -10.95
C VAL A 133 -21.51 -18.76 -11.56
N GLY A 134 -20.92 -18.27 -12.65
CA GLY A 134 -21.35 -17.06 -13.35
C GLY A 134 -20.76 -15.75 -12.83
N SER A 135 -19.68 -15.78 -12.04
CA SER A 135 -18.99 -14.55 -11.64
C SER A 135 -18.35 -13.86 -12.84
N ARG A 136 -18.75 -12.61 -13.10
CA ARG A 136 -18.16 -11.75 -14.14
C ARG A 136 -16.71 -11.36 -13.84
N GLU A 137 -16.32 -11.41 -12.58
CA GLU A 137 -15.01 -10.96 -12.08
C GLU A 137 -14.00 -12.10 -11.94
N ALA A 138 -14.39 -13.31 -12.32
CA ALA A 138 -13.54 -14.49 -12.26
C ALA A 138 -12.25 -14.28 -13.09
N CYS A 139 -11.11 -14.74 -12.54
CA CYS A 139 -9.77 -14.49 -13.11
C CYS A 139 -9.42 -13.00 -13.26
N GLY A 140 -10.12 -12.10 -12.56
CA GLY A 140 -9.83 -10.67 -12.54
C GLY A 140 -9.04 -10.21 -11.31
N VAL A 141 -8.85 -8.90 -11.24
CA VAL A 141 -8.35 -8.15 -10.08
C VAL A 141 -9.19 -6.86 -9.94
N PRO A 142 -9.25 -6.22 -8.76
CA PRO A 142 -9.96 -4.96 -8.62
C PRO A 142 -9.28 -3.82 -9.41
N PHE A 143 -10.02 -2.74 -9.61
CA PHE A 143 -9.56 -1.56 -10.36
C PHE A 143 -8.37 -0.83 -9.69
N SER A 144 -8.18 -1.01 -8.39
CA SER A 144 -7.04 -0.44 -7.63
C SER A 144 -5.70 -1.01 -8.08
N CYS A 145 -5.69 -2.26 -8.59
CA CYS A 145 -4.53 -2.88 -9.23
C CYS A 145 -4.16 -2.27 -10.59
N CYS A 146 -5.03 -1.45 -11.20
CA CYS A 146 -4.78 -0.96 -12.54
C CYS A 146 -3.77 0.18 -12.60
N LYS A 147 -2.96 0.19 -13.67
CA LYS A 147 -2.01 1.26 -13.96
C LYS A 147 -2.74 2.44 -14.60
N ARG A 148 -2.45 3.67 -14.17
CA ARG A 148 -2.90 4.88 -14.86
C ARG A 148 -2.04 5.11 -16.10
N LYS A 149 -2.65 5.29 -17.28
CA LYS A 149 -1.89 5.62 -18.50
C LYS A 149 -1.55 7.12 -18.53
N PRO A 150 -0.37 7.51 -19.04
CA PRO A 150 0.12 8.90 -18.97
C PRO A 150 -0.71 9.94 -19.75
N ASN A 151 -1.69 9.53 -20.56
CA ASN A 151 -2.58 10.41 -21.33
C ASN A 151 -4.07 10.11 -21.09
N GLU A 152 -4.40 9.43 -20.00
CA GLU A 152 -5.76 9.01 -19.68
C GLU A 152 -6.40 9.99 -18.69
N ILE A 153 -7.42 10.74 -19.15
CA ILE A 153 -8.15 11.73 -18.32
C ILE A 153 -9.09 11.01 -17.34
N ILE A 154 -9.70 9.90 -17.76
CA ILE A 154 -10.61 9.09 -16.97
C ILE A 154 -10.00 7.70 -16.83
N LYS A 155 -9.61 7.31 -15.62
CA LYS A 155 -9.04 5.99 -15.33
C LYS A 155 -10.04 4.89 -15.72
N ASN A 156 -9.63 4.01 -16.64
CA ASN A 156 -10.37 2.80 -16.93
C ASN A 156 -10.47 1.93 -15.67
N LYS A 157 -11.69 1.67 -15.19
CA LYS A 157 -11.94 0.75 -14.06
C LYS A 157 -12.15 -0.71 -14.49
N GLN A 158 -12.32 -0.96 -15.79
CA GLN A 158 -12.52 -2.29 -16.37
C GLN A 158 -11.22 -2.99 -16.79
N CYS A 159 -10.08 -2.32 -16.61
CA CYS A 159 -8.73 -2.86 -16.79
C CYS A 159 -8.43 -4.15 -16.03
N GLY A 160 -9.17 -4.48 -14.98
CA GLY A 160 -8.92 -5.63 -14.11
C GLY A 160 -9.68 -6.92 -14.50
N TYR A 161 -10.59 -6.86 -15.47
CA TYR A 161 -11.33 -8.05 -15.93
C TYR A 161 -10.45 -8.96 -16.80
N ASP A 162 -10.59 -10.27 -16.62
CA ASP A 162 -9.93 -11.32 -17.41
C ASP A 162 -8.39 -11.30 -17.44
N VAL A 163 -7.76 -10.44 -16.65
CA VAL A 163 -6.33 -10.17 -16.77
C VAL A 163 -5.44 -11.35 -16.38
N ARG A 164 -5.97 -12.28 -15.59
CA ARG A 164 -5.25 -13.48 -15.14
C ARG A 164 -5.60 -14.72 -15.97
N ARG A 165 -6.49 -14.60 -16.94
CA ARG A 165 -6.89 -15.70 -17.84
C ARG A 165 -5.82 -15.99 -18.89
N ASN A 166 -5.17 -14.95 -19.40
CA ASN A 166 -4.06 -15.07 -20.35
C ASN A 166 -2.80 -14.38 -19.80
N PRO A 167 -1.82 -15.15 -19.30
CA PRO A 167 -0.58 -14.59 -18.71
C PRO A 167 0.19 -13.68 -19.67
N ASN A 168 0.03 -13.85 -20.99
CA ASN A 168 0.81 -13.12 -21.99
C ASN A 168 0.26 -11.71 -22.28
N GLU A 169 -0.98 -11.42 -21.91
CA GLU A 169 -1.70 -10.18 -22.25
C GLU A 169 -1.94 -9.27 -21.02
N GLY A 170 -1.80 -9.84 -19.82
CA GLY A 170 -2.10 -9.17 -18.56
C GLY A 170 -1.14 -8.05 -18.15
N TYR A 171 0.18 -8.24 -18.30
CA TYR A 171 1.18 -7.39 -17.64
C TYR A 171 1.27 -5.93 -18.13
N ILE A 172 0.57 -5.58 -19.20
CA ILE A 172 0.60 -4.24 -19.82
C ILE A 172 -0.34 -3.22 -19.15
N ASN A 173 -1.42 -3.65 -18.47
CA ASN A 173 -2.45 -2.72 -17.98
C ASN A 173 -2.68 -2.70 -16.46
N TYR A 174 -2.15 -3.67 -15.70
CA TYR A 174 -2.23 -3.70 -14.23
C TYR A 174 -0.85 -3.86 -13.58
N LYS A 175 -0.75 -3.54 -12.30
CA LYS A 175 0.49 -3.51 -11.50
C LYS A 175 1.14 -4.88 -11.42
#